data_AF-A0A7X5FRI6-F1
#
_entry.id   AF-A0A7X5FRI6-F1
#
_cell.length_a   1.000
_cell.length_b   1.000
_cell.length_c   1.000
_cell.angle_alpha   90.00
_cell.angle_beta   90.00
_cell.angle_gamma   90.00
#
_symmetry.space_group_name_H-M   'P 1'
#
loop_
_entity.id
_entity.type
_entity.pdbx_description
1 polymer ?
#
loop_
_entity_poly.entity_id
_entity_poly.type
_entity_poly.pdbx_seq_one_letter_code
_entity_poly.pdbx_strand_id
1 'polypeptide(L)'
;MVTNIKIARTIPKSFELIGKILYYFIAVVLLFSGISKIIDPTPMMETMKAVFKVNESLLILAATILPIIEIGFGLMLVFNVQTKKILIAVSILFFHFFVFSVYGSIIGLNNDCGCFGNLVKSEFGIFMILRNLVFFIISILAIKSFNVTAEALINK
;
A
#
# COMPACT_ATOMS: atom_id res chain seq x y z
N MET A 1 -36.44 -31.52 10.27
CA MET A 1 -35.16 -32.04 9.74
C MET A 1 -34.57 -30.95 8.85
N VAL A 2 -33.74 -30.06 9.41
CA VAL A 2 -33.12 -28.95 8.67
C VAL A 2 -31.86 -29.50 8.00
N THR A 3 -31.89 -29.65 6.68
CA THR A 3 -30.74 -30.06 5.89
C THR A 3 -29.71 -28.93 5.88
N ASN A 4 -28.66 -29.08 6.69
CA ASN A 4 -27.44 -28.28 6.60
C ASN A 4 -26.71 -28.61 5.29
N ILE A 5 -27.07 -27.93 4.21
CA ILE A 5 -26.33 -27.98 2.95
C ILE A 5 -25.01 -27.23 3.19
N LYS A 6 -23.95 -27.98 3.54
CA LYS A 6 -22.58 -27.46 3.50
C LYS A 6 -22.23 -27.23 2.02
N ILE A 7 -22.44 -26.01 1.53
CA ILE A 7 -21.96 -25.58 0.22
C ILE A 7 -20.43 -25.53 0.32
N ALA A 8 -19.76 -26.61 -0.06
CA ALA A 8 -18.33 -26.61 -0.27
C ALA A 8 -18.01 -25.65 -1.42
N ARG A 9 -17.61 -24.41 -1.12
CA ARG A 9 -17.11 -23.47 -2.11
C ARG A 9 -15.79 -24.00 -2.67
N THR A 10 -15.83 -24.63 -3.83
CA THR A 10 -14.64 -24.91 -4.63
C THR A 10 -14.16 -23.60 -5.24
N ILE A 11 -13.14 -22.99 -4.62
CA ILE A 11 -12.52 -21.78 -5.16
C ILE A 11 -11.81 -22.15 -6.46
N PRO A 12 -12.06 -21.45 -7.58
CA PRO A 12 -11.31 -21.70 -8.80
C PRO A 12 -9.84 -21.33 -8.57
N LYS A 13 -8.92 -22.24 -8.93
CA LYS A 13 -7.47 -22.10 -8.76
C LYS A 13 -6.90 -20.79 -9.36
N SER A 14 -7.57 -20.26 -10.39
CA SER A 14 -7.25 -18.96 -11.00
C SER A 14 -7.43 -17.78 -10.04
N PHE A 15 -8.43 -17.83 -9.16
CA PHE A 15 -8.69 -16.77 -8.18
C PHE A 15 -7.60 -16.69 -7.10
N GLU A 16 -7.07 -17.83 -6.67
CA GLU A 16 -5.93 -17.88 -5.74
C GLU A 16 -4.65 -17.34 -6.38
N LEU A 17 -4.42 -17.67 -7.65
CA LEU A 17 -3.24 -17.20 -8.39
C LEU A 17 -3.28 -15.67 -8.58
N ILE A 18 -4.44 -15.13 -8.97
CA ILE A 18 -4.64 -13.68 -9.09
C ILE A 18 -4.37 -12.99 -7.76
N GLY A 19 -4.89 -13.51 -6.64
CA GLY A 19 -4.64 -12.97 -5.31
C GLY A 19 -3.14 -12.90 -4.98
N LYS A 20 -2.39 -13.96 -5.28
CA LYS A 20 -0.93 -13.99 -5.09
C LYS A 20 -0.19 -13.00 -5.97
N ILE A 21 -0.60 -12.83 -7.22
CA ILE A 21 0.01 -11.86 -8.14
C ILE A 21 -0.20 -10.44 -7.62
N LEU A 22 -1.44 -10.07 -7.28
CA LEU A 22 -1.78 -8.75 -6.73
C LEU A 22 -0.99 -8.46 -5.44
N TYR A 23 -0.88 -9.47 -4.59
CA TYR A 23 -0.10 -9.42 -3.36
C TYR A 23 1.39 -9.15 -3.59
N TYR A 24 2.06 -9.93 -4.45
CA TYR A 24 3.49 -9.74 -4.72
C TYR A 24 3.76 -8.43 -5.45
N PHE A 25 2.84 -8.00 -6.32
CA PHE A 25 2.90 -6.68 -6.95
C PHE A 25 2.94 -5.56 -5.91
N ILE A 26 2.03 -5.58 -4.93
CA ILE A 26 2.03 -4.60 -3.83
C ILE A 26 3.32 -4.65 -3.02
N ALA A 27 3.85 -5.85 -2.75
CA ALA A 27 5.11 -6.00 -2.03
C ALA A 27 6.28 -5.33 -2.77
N VAL A 28 6.39 -5.54 -4.08
CA VAL A 28 7.41 -4.89 -4.92
C VAL A 28 7.24 -3.37 -4.93
N VAL A 29 6.01 -2.86 -5.08
CA VAL A 29 5.74 -1.42 -5.05
C VAL A 29 6.20 -0.78 -3.73
N LEU A 30 5.90 -1.41 -2.59
CA LEU A 30 6.31 -0.91 -1.27
C LEU A 30 7.83 -0.94 -1.08
N LEU A 31 8.49 -2.04 -1.48
CA LEU A 31 9.94 -2.16 -1.38
C LEU A 31 10.63 -1.11 -2.26
N PHE A 32 10.19 -0.97 -3.51
CA PHE A 32 10.71 0.03 -4.42
C PHE A 32 10.51 1.47 -3.89
N SER A 33 9.29 1.77 -3.43
CA SER A 33 8.94 3.06 -2.80
C SER A 33 9.85 3.39 -1.62
N GLY A 34 9.93 2.49 -0.63
CA GLY A 34 10.69 2.74 0.59
C GLY A 34 12.19 2.81 0.35
N ILE A 35 12.75 1.92 -0.48
CA ILE A 35 14.19 1.96 -0.82
C ILE A 35 14.53 3.28 -1.52
N SER A 36 13.71 3.72 -2.46
CA SER A 36 13.95 4.97 -3.20
C SER A 36 13.94 6.20 -2.29
N LYS A 37 13.07 6.23 -1.28
CA LYS A 37 13.01 7.30 -0.27
C LYS A 37 14.21 7.30 0.70
N ILE A 38 14.83 6.15 0.95
CA ILE A 38 16.08 6.07 1.73
C ILE A 38 17.25 6.60 0.91
N ILE A 39 17.30 6.27 -0.39
CA ILE A 39 18.36 6.74 -1.29
C ILE A 39 18.31 8.26 -1.40
N ASP A 40 17.11 8.83 -1.57
CA ASP A 40 16.93 10.28 -1.63
C ASP A 40 15.63 10.72 -0.93
N PRO A 41 15.74 11.26 0.30
CA PRO A 41 14.59 11.76 1.04
C PRO A 41 14.19 13.20 0.66
N THR A 42 14.96 13.87 -0.22
CA THR A 42 14.82 15.31 -0.47
C THR A 42 13.43 15.71 -0.96
N PRO A 43 12.83 15.06 -2.00
CA PRO A 43 11.53 15.47 -2.52
C PRO A 43 10.39 15.29 -1.49
N MET A 44 10.49 14.22 -0.68
CA MET A 44 9.55 13.97 0.41
C MET A 44 9.67 15.03 1.49
N MET A 45 10.91 15.44 1.85
CA MET A 45 11.17 16.45 2.86
C MET A 45 10.64 17.83 2.44
N GLU A 46 10.84 18.22 1.19
CA GLU A 46 10.31 19.47 0.63
C GLU A 46 8.79 19.49 0.67
N THR A 47 8.15 18.40 0.23
CA THR A 47 6.69 18.24 0.31
C THR A 47 6.19 18.34 1.74
N MET A 48 6.86 17.65 2.68
CA MET A 48 6.49 17.69 4.09
C MET A 48 6.59 19.09 4.69
N LYS A 49 7.65 19.84 4.37
CA LYS A 49 7.84 21.23 4.80
C LYS A 49 6.77 22.17 4.21
N ALA A 50 6.34 21.91 2.97
CA ALA A 50 5.28 22.68 2.32
C ALA A 50 3.89 22.42 2.94
N VAL A 51 3.61 21.19 3.36
CA VAL A 51 2.29 20.78 3.87
C VAL A 51 2.15 20.96 5.37
N PHE A 52 3.13 20.50 6.15
CA PHE A 52 3.01 20.39 7.60
C PHE A 52 3.74 21.52 8.31
N LYS A 53 2.99 22.33 9.05
CA LYS A 53 3.52 23.41 9.89
C LYS A 53 3.91 22.89 11.28
N VAL A 54 4.91 22.02 11.33
CA VAL A 54 5.44 21.41 12.57
C VAL A 54 6.95 21.59 12.66
N ASN A 55 7.56 21.20 13.78
CA ASN A 55 9.01 21.31 13.93
C ASN A 55 9.76 20.37 12.96
N GLU A 56 10.98 20.77 12.60
CA GLU A 56 11.79 20.02 11.63
C GLU A 56 12.13 18.60 12.11
N SER A 57 12.30 18.41 13.43
CA SER A 57 12.57 17.10 14.02
C SER A 57 11.44 16.09 13.77
N LEU A 58 10.16 16.52 13.84
CA LEU A 58 9.03 15.62 13.52
C LEU A 58 8.97 15.29 12.03
N LEU A 59 9.34 16.23 11.15
CA LEU A 59 9.39 15.99 9.71
C LEU A 59 10.47 14.96 9.36
N ILE A 60 11.67 15.12 9.93
CA ILE A 60 12.78 14.17 9.76
C ILE A 60 12.38 12.80 10.30
N LEU A 61 11.74 12.75 11.48
CA LEU A 61 11.26 11.51 12.06
C LEU A 61 10.24 10.81 11.13
N ALA A 62 9.26 11.54 10.61
CA ALA A 62 8.26 10.99 9.72
C ALA A 62 8.87 10.52 8.38
N ALA A 63 9.78 11.30 7.80
CA ALA A 63 10.52 10.93 6.58
C ALA A 63 11.45 9.73 6.76
N THR A 64 11.90 9.48 7.99
CA THR A 64 12.73 8.31 8.31
C THR A 64 11.87 7.07 8.56
N ILE A 65 10.79 7.20 9.34
CA ILE A 65 9.96 6.07 9.74
C ILE A 65 9.13 5.53 8.57
N LEU A 66 8.57 6.41 7.73
CA LEU A 66 7.70 6.00 6.64
C LEU A 66 8.35 4.97 5.69
N PRO A 67 9.55 5.18 5.12
CA PRO A 67 10.18 4.20 4.25
C PRO A 67 10.53 2.88 4.98
N ILE A 68 10.85 2.95 6.27
CA ILE A 68 11.07 1.74 7.09
C ILE A 68 9.78 0.92 7.19
N ILE A 69 8.63 1.57 7.40
CA ILE A 69 7.32 0.91 7.41
C ILE A 69 7.01 0.29 6.04
N GLU A 70 7.24 1.03 4.95
CA GLU A 70 7.03 0.52 3.58
C GLU A 70 7.87 -0.72 3.31
N ILE A 71 9.17 -0.68 3.61
CA ILE A 71 10.08 -1.82 3.42
C ILE A 71 9.68 -2.98 4.33
N GLY A 72 9.41 -2.71 5.62
CA GLY A 72 9.00 -3.72 6.58
C GLY A 72 7.75 -4.47 6.13
N PHE A 73 6.72 -3.76 5.71
CA PHE A 73 5.52 -4.37 5.14
C PHE A 73 5.82 -5.13 3.85
N GLY A 74 6.59 -4.56 2.93
CA GLY A 74 7.01 -5.23 1.70
C GLY A 74 7.71 -6.57 1.97
N LEU A 75 8.67 -6.61 2.89
CA LEU A 75 9.38 -7.83 3.28
C LEU A 75 8.46 -8.84 3.95
N MET A 76 7.59 -8.41 4.87
CA MET A 76 6.64 -9.32 5.51
C MET A 76 5.67 -9.94 4.50
N LEU A 77 5.29 -9.21 3.45
CA LEU A 77 4.53 -9.78 2.33
C LEU A 77 5.43 -10.75 1.51
N VAL A 78 6.66 -10.40 1.15
CA VAL A 78 7.54 -11.34 0.41
C VAL A 78 7.71 -12.68 1.16
N PHE A 79 7.89 -12.63 2.47
CA PHE A 79 8.09 -13.82 3.31
C PHE A 79 6.80 -14.44 3.86
N ASN A 80 5.62 -13.96 3.46
CA ASN A 80 4.32 -14.46 3.91
C ASN A 80 4.12 -14.44 5.44
N VAL A 81 4.69 -13.44 6.11
CA VAL A 81 4.61 -13.26 7.58
C VAL A 81 3.34 -12.49 7.93
N GLN A 82 2.41 -13.14 8.65
CA GLN A 82 1.15 -12.52 9.09
C GLN A 82 0.37 -11.81 7.96
N THR A 83 0.43 -12.37 6.74
CA THR A 83 -0.06 -11.82 5.47
C THR A 83 -1.36 -11.02 5.57
N LYS A 84 -2.42 -11.59 6.19
CA LYS A 84 -3.70 -10.90 6.35
C LYS A 84 -3.59 -9.58 7.13
N LYS A 85 -2.90 -9.59 8.27
CA LYS A 85 -2.75 -8.41 9.11
C LYS A 85 -1.93 -7.34 8.39
N ILE A 86 -0.87 -7.75 7.70
CA ILE A 86 -0.02 -6.82 6.94
C ILE A 86 -0.79 -6.23 5.75
N LEU A 87 -1.58 -7.02 5.03
CA LEU A 87 -2.43 -6.50 3.95
C LEU A 87 -3.46 -5.47 4.44
N ILE A 88 -4.02 -5.65 5.65
CA ILE A 88 -4.89 -4.65 6.28
C ILE A 88 -4.10 -3.36 6.57
N ALA A 89 -2.92 -3.47 7.19
CA ALA A 89 -2.07 -2.32 7.48
C ALA A 89 -1.62 -1.57 6.20
N VAL A 90 -1.26 -2.32 5.16
CA VAL A 90 -0.90 -1.77 3.84
C VAL A 90 -2.08 -1.08 3.17
N SER A 91 -3.30 -1.61 3.33
CA SER A 91 -4.49 -0.93 2.81
C SER A 91 -4.75 0.40 3.52
N ILE A 92 -4.53 0.46 4.84
CA ILE A 92 -4.61 1.72 5.59
C ILE A 92 -3.52 2.69 5.11
N LEU A 93 -2.30 2.22 4.86
CA LEU A 93 -1.22 3.03 4.35
C LEU A 93 -1.53 3.64 2.97
N PHE A 94 -1.98 2.81 2.00
CA PHE A 94 -2.36 3.31 0.68
C PHE A 94 -3.58 4.23 0.72
N PHE A 95 -4.52 4.01 1.63
CA PHE A 95 -5.61 4.95 1.86
C PHE A 95 -5.07 6.33 2.26
N HIS A 96 -4.11 6.40 3.18
CA HIS A 96 -3.48 7.68 3.55
C HIS A 96 -2.71 8.31 2.38
N PHE A 97 -1.99 7.53 1.58
CA PHE A 97 -1.33 8.05 0.37
C PHE A 97 -2.33 8.59 -0.66
N PHE A 98 -3.48 7.93 -0.82
CA PHE A 98 -4.56 8.41 -1.66
C PHE A 98 -5.13 9.73 -1.12
N VAL A 99 -5.52 9.78 0.15
CA VAL A 99 -6.06 11.01 0.77
C VAL A 99 -5.05 12.15 0.69
N PHE A 100 -3.77 11.89 0.96
CA PHE A 100 -2.70 12.88 0.86
C PHE A 100 -2.53 13.40 -0.58
N SER A 101 -2.61 12.52 -1.58
CA SER A 101 -2.53 12.93 -3.00
C SER A 101 -3.70 13.82 -3.41
N VAL A 102 -4.91 13.52 -2.93
CA VAL A 102 -6.10 14.35 -3.17
C VAL A 102 -5.94 15.70 -2.48
N TYR A 103 -5.56 15.70 -1.20
CA TYR A 103 -5.36 16.92 -0.42
C TYR A 103 -4.30 17.84 -1.05
N GLY A 104 -3.11 17.31 -1.35
CA GLY A 104 -2.03 18.08 -1.95
C GLY A 104 -2.40 18.68 -3.31
N SER A 105 -3.17 17.93 -4.11
CA SER A 105 -3.70 18.42 -5.39
C SER A 105 -4.73 19.54 -5.21
N ILE A 106 -5.58 19.47 -4.17
CA ILE A 106 -6.59 20.50 -3.87
C ILE A 106 -5.94 21.82 -3.43
N ILE A 107 -4.89 21.75 -2.61
CA ILE A 107 -4.18 22.95 -2.14
C ILE A 107 -3.19 23.51 -3.19
N GLY A 108 -3.11 22.90 -4.36
CA GLY A 108 -2.33 23.40 -5.51
C GLY A 108 -0.84 23.11 -5.43
N LEU A 109 -0.41 22.07 -4.73
CA LEU A 109 0.97 21.60 -4.84
C LEU A 109 1.25 21.15 -6.26
N ASN A 110 2.39 21.57 -6.80
CA ASN A 110 2.85 21.24 -8.16
C ASN A 110 4.26 20.63 -8.17
N ASN A 111 4.86 20.42 -7.00
CA ASN A 111 6.14 19.77 -6.83
C ASN A 111 5.99 18.23 -6.80
N ASP A 112 7.12 17.53 -6.84
CA ASP A 112 7.14 16.08 -6.65
C ASP A 112 6.78 15.72 -5.20
N CYS A 113 5.82 14.82 -5.01
CA CYS A 113 5.44 14.33 -3.69
C CYS A 113 6.57 13.52 -3.01
N GLY A 114 7.50 12.96 -3.78
CA GLY A 114 8.57 12.10 -3.28
C GLY A 114 8.11 10.67 -2.99
N CYS A 115 7.01 10.20 -3.58
CA CYS A 115 6.53 8.83 -3.37
C CYS A 115 7.58 7.76 -3.73
N PHE A 116 8.40 8.02 -4.74
CA PHE A 116 9.41 7.09 -5.25
C PHE A 116 10.82 7.73 -5.27
N GLY A 117 11.11 8.62 -4.31
CA GLY A 117 12.33 9.44 -4.31
C GLY A 117 12.48 10.21 -5.63
N ASN A 118 13.71 10.31 -6.13
CA ASN A 118 14.01 10.93 -7.43
C ASN A 118 14.04 9.93 -8.61
N LEU A 119 13.74 8.65 -8.38
CA LEU A 119 13.78 7.63 -9.43
C LEU A 119 12.56 7.69 -10.37
N VAL A 120 11.40 8.05 -9.84
CA VAL A 120 10.16 8.17 -10.62
C VAL A 120 9.45 9.44 -10.19
N LYS A 121 9.37 10.39 -11.12
CA LYS A 121 8.70 11.67 -10.88
C LYS A 121 7.23 11.45 -10.53
N SER A 122 6.79 11.97 -9.39
CA SER A 122 5.45 11.76 -8.84
C SER A 122 4.82 13.07 -8.39
N GLU A 123 4.54 13.95 -9.34
CA GLU A 123 3.86 15.22 -9.11
C GLU A 123 2.41 15.03 -8.64
N PHE A 124 1.95 15.99 -7.83
CA PHE A 124 0.54 16.08 -7.47
C PHE A 124 -0.34 16.31 -8.71
N GLY A 125 -1.51 15.68 -8.70
CA GLY A 125 -2.47 15.75 -9.80
C GLY A 125 -3.25 14.46 -10.00
N ILE A 126 -4.09 14.45 -11.02
CA ILE A 126 -5.05 13.35 -11.29
C ILE A 126 -4.36 12.00 -11.46
N PHE A 127 -3.19 11.96 -12.10
CA PHE A 127 -2.46 10.72 -12.33
C PHE A 127 -1.96 10.09 -11.01
N MET A 128 -1.46 10.90 -10.08
CA MET A 128 -1.04 10.44 -8.76
C MET A 128 -2.22 9.94 -7.94
N ILE A 129 -3.34 10.67 -7.97
CA ILE A 129 -4.59 10.28 -7.29
C ILE A 129 -5.08 8.93 -7.81
N LEU A 130 -5.14 8.75 -9.13
CA LEU A 130 -5.57 7.49 -9.76
C LEU A 130 -4.63 6.35 -9.42
N ARG A 131 -3.31 6.56 -9.49
CA ARG A 131 -2.32 5.55 -9.11
C ARG A 131 -2.51 5.11 -7.65
N ASN A 132 -2.63 6.04 -6.72
CA ASN A 132 -2.77 5.73 -5.30
C ASN A 132 -4.13 5.06 -5.01
N LEU A 133 -5.19 5.44 -5.71
CA LEU A 133 -6.50 4.77 -5.65
C LEU A 133 -6.41 3.33 -6.17
N VAL A 134 -5.72 3.10 -7.28
CA VAL A 134 -5.50 1.75 -7.83
C VAL A 134 -4.74 0.88 -6.84
N PHE A 135 -3.67 1.38 -6.23
CA PHE A 135 -2.93 0.62 -5.20
C PHE A 135 -3.80 0.28 -3.99
N PHE A 136 -4.63 1.22 -3.53
CA PHE A 136 -5.59 0.97 -2.46
C PHE A 136 -6.64 -0.09 -2.85
N ILE A 137 -7.19 -0.04 -4.05
CA ILE A 137 -8.15 -1.06 -4.52
C ILE A 137 -7.48 -2.43 -4.62
N ILE A 138 -6.28 -2.51 -5.19
CA ILE A 138 -5.51 -3.76 -5.30
C ILE A 138 -5.25 -4.37 -3.92
N SER A 139 -4.88 -3.56 -2.92
CA SER A 139 -4.63 -4.08 -1.57
C SER A 139 -5.89 -4.65 -0.92
N ILE A 140 -7.06 -4.02 -1.14
CA ILE A 140 -8.37 -4.54 -0.68
C ILE A 140 -8.73 -5.86 -1.39
N LEU A 141 -8.49 -5.94 -2.70
CA LEU A 141 -8.74 -7.17 -3.47
C LEU A 141 -7.84 -8.32 -2.98
N ALA A 142 -6.56 -8.03 -2.69
CA ALA A 142 -5.64 -9.02 -2.14
C ALA A 142 -6.10 -9.58 -0.77
N ILE A 143 -6.69 -8.75 0.10
CA ILE A 143 -7.30 -9.21 1.37
C ILE A 143 -8.44 -10.19 1.11
N LYS A 144 -9.35 -9.86 0.18
CA LYS A 144 -10.51 -10.69 -0.15
C LYS A 144 -10.06 -12.06 -0.67
N SER A 145 -9.08 -12.09 -1.58
CA SER A 145 -8.51 -13.34 -2.08
C SER A 145 -7.94 -14.21 -0.96
N PHE A 146 -7.24 -13.61 0.01
CA PHE A 146 -6.68 -14.34 1.15
C PHE A 146 -7.74 -14.90 2.09
N ASN A 147 -8.78 -14.12 2.41
CA ASN A 147 -9.88 -14.57 3.29
C ASN A 147 -10.63 -15.76 2.67
N VAL A 148 -10.89 -15.69 1.37
CA VAL A 148 -11.58 -16.76 0.64
C VAL A 148 -10.77 -18.06 0.72
N THR A 149 -9.47 -18.01 0.44
CA THR A 149 -8.60 -19.20 0.58
C THR A 149 -8.57 -19.76 2.01
N ALA A 150 -8.51 -18.89 3.03
CA ALA A 150 -8.51 -19.34 4.42
C ALA A 150 -9.82 -20.05 4.82
N GLU A 151 -10.97 -19.52 4.39
CA GLU A 151 -12.29 -20.13 4.65
C GLU A 151 -12.44 -21.50 3.98
N ALA A 152 -11.91 -21.70 2.77
CA ALA A 152 -11.96 -23.00 2.10
C ALA A 152 -11.08 -24.07 2.76
N LEU A 153 -9.96 -23.69 3.39
CA LEU A 153 -9.10 -24.62 4.13
C LEU A 153 -9.74 -25.08 5.44
N ILE A 154 -10.50 -24.21 6.12
CA ILE A 154 -11.21 -24.55 7.38
C ILE A 154 -12.43 -25.44 7.12
N ASN A 155 -13.11 -25.24 5.98
CA ASN A 155 -14.34 -25.96 5.65
C ASN A 155 -14.11 -27.31 4.93
N LYS A 156 -12.85 -27.73 4.77
CA LYS A 156 -12.46 -29.04 4.22
C LYS A 156 -12.28 -30.05 5.34
#